data_AF-C1N8Z5-F1
#
_entry.id   AF-C1N8Z5-F1
#
_cell.length_a   1.000
_cell.length_b   1.000
_cell.length_c   1.000
_cell.angle_alpha   90.00
_cell.angle_beta   90.00
_cell.angle_gamma   90.00
#
_symmetry.space_group_name_H-M   'P 1'
#
loop_
_entity.id
_entity.type
_entity.pdbx_description
1 polymer ?
#
loop_
_entity_poly.entity_id
_entity_poly.type
_entity_poly.pdbx_seq_one_letter_code
_entity_poly.pdbx_strand_id
1 'polypeptide(L)'
;MSAPAGADASSSPSPPPSSSSSYVWSFGFGSNMNVAFVESKKGYKVHAHRCAVLRGWRLTFNLHGPDRVEESFANAQPSEDPADEIHGVAIKLTVEDALKLDAQERAYRRVAVVVRAYDGTEIEAHVYSKEQPPEKPERPCSARYLNVLVSGARSAGLDGAYVERLAKTPTYAPSAATLELRAALRRVAPRSLQVVFGGTHLGRDITTRMSRQWRGLSLDENDDRGRPPYRTPRAMDDDAEEEFVWQWCDHYLGKAGLDGVVAYLSEYAEQAEREEAAEDGGA
;
A
#
# COMPACT_ATOMS: atom_id res chain seq x y z
N MET A 1 79.63 12.70 40.40
CA MET A 1 78.94 12.58 39.10
C MET A 1 78.02 11.37 39.21
N SER A 2 76.77 11.63 39.62
CA SER A 2 75.78 10.60 39.92
C SER A 2 74.55 10.88 39.09
N ALA A 3 74.21 9.95 38.21
CA ALA A 3 72.90 9.89 37.57
C ALA A 3 71.90 9.23 38.54
N PRO A 4 70.61 9.58 38.43
CA PRO A 4 69.59 8.55 38.52
C PRO A 4 68.61 8.58 37.35
N ALA A 5 68.05 7.39 37.16
CA ALA A 5 66.98 7.01 36.26
C ALA A 5 65.65 7.69 36.59
N GLY A 6 64.75 7.70 35.60
CA GLY A 6 63.35 8.05 35.76
C GLY A 6 62.62 7.94 34.44
N ALA A 7 62.18 6.72 34.11
CA ALA A 7 61.27 6.46 33.00
C ALA A 7 59.83 6.63 33.50
N ASP A 8 59.08 7.50 32.84
CA ASP A 8 57.62 7.71 32.93
C ASP A 8 57.19 8.26 31.56
N ALA A 9 56.06 7.95 30.94
CA ALA A 9 54.92 7.14 31.32
C ALA A 9 54.28 6.62 30.02
N SER A 10 53.79 5.38 30.09
CA SER A 10 52.97 4.70 29.09
C SER A 10 51.70 5.52 28.78
N SER A 11 51.62 6.12 27.59
CA SER A 11 50.36 6.58 27.02
C SER A 11 49.60 5.38 26.46
N SER A 12 48.70 4.82 27.27
CA SER A 12 47.71 3.87 26.78
C SER A 12 46.82 4.56 25.74
N PRO A 13 46.65 4.00 24.53
CA PRO A 13 45.68 4.53 23.58
C PRO A 13 44.27 4.32 24.12
N SER A 14 43.48 5.39 24.12
CA SER A 14 42.06 5.36 24.46
C SER A 14 41.34 4.23 23.72
N PRO A 15 40.36 3.55 24.35
CA PRO A 15 39.60 2.51 23.67
C PRO A 15 38.89 3.10 22.44
N PRO A 16 38.78 2.33 21.34
CA PRO A 16 38.02 2.76 20.17
C PRO A 16 36.56 3.01 20.58
N PRO A 17 35.85 3.93 19.90
CA PRO A 17 34.45 4.19 20.19
C PRO A 17 33.66 2.89 20.11
N SER A 18 32.97 2.59 21.21
CA SER A 18 32.11 1.43 21.39
C SER A 18 31.12 1.31 20.24
N SER A 19 31.15 0.14 19.60
CA SER A 19 30.22 -0.42 18.61
C SER A 19 28.96 0.42 18.37
N SER A 20 28.90 1.07 17.21
CA SER A 20 27.64 1.52 16.62
C SER A 20 26.67 0.34 16.57
N SER A 21 25.46 0.52 17.09
CA SER A 21 24.45 -0.53 17.17
C SER A 21 24.21 -1.16 15.80
N SER A 22 24.41 -2.48 15.66
CA SER A 22 24.25 -3.22 14.39
C SER A 22 22.79 -3.31 13.89
N TYR A 23 21.87 -2.61 14.56
CA TYR A 23 20.45 -2.67 14.33
C TYR A 23 19.83 -1.27 14.44
N VAL A 24 18.79 -1.06 13.67
CA VAL A 24 17.95 0.14 13.71
C VAL A 24 16.49 -0.25 13.80
N TRP A 25 15.67 0.61 14.38
CA TRP A 25 14.21 0.42 14.41
C TRP A 25 13.55 1.27 13.33
N SER A 26 12.60 0.68 12.61
CA SER A 26 11.74 1.38 11.66
C SER A 26 10.28 1.25 12.11
N PHE A 27 9.54 2.35 12.10
CA PHE A 27 8.13 2.39 12.47
C PHE A 27 7.25 2.30 11.24
N GLY A 28 6.52 1.19 11.10
CA GLY A 28 5.55 0.96 10.04
C GLY A 28 4.12 1.22 10.51
N PHE A 29 3.38 2.04 9.77
CA PHE A 29 1.97 2.38 10.04
C PHE A 29 1.05 2.06 8.83
N GLY A 30 1.61 1.40 7.81
CA GLY A 30 0.95 1.05 6.55
C GLY A 30 1.00 -0.45 6.25
N SER A 31 1.24 -0.81 4.99
CA SER A 31 1.50 -2.20 4.58
C SER A 31 2.69 -2.85 5.32
N ASN A 32 3.62 -2.03 5.83
CA ASN A 32 4.75 -2.46 6.66
C ASN A 32 4.35 -2.91 8.08
N MET A 33 3.06 -2.89 8.46
CA MET A 33 2.59 -3.44 9.75
C MET A 33 2.55 -4.98 9.77
N ASN A 34 2.48 -5.63 8.61
CA ASN A 34 2.45 -7.09 8.51
C ASN A 34 3.88 -7.65 8.50
N VAL A 35 4.35 -8.15 9.64
CA VAL A 35 5.71 -8.71 9.81
C VAL A 35 5.96 -9.87 8.84
N ALA A 36 5.00 -10.78 8.66
CA ALA A 36 5.13 -11.90 7.73
C ALA A 36 5.27 -11.42 6.27
N PHE A 37 4.57 -10.34 5.89
CA PHE A 37 4.75 -9.70 4.59
C PHE A 37 6.14 -9.06 4.45
N VAL A 38 6.64 -8.39 5.49
CA VAL A 38 7.99 -7.80 5.49
C VAL A 38 9.07 -8.89 5.32
N GLU A 39 8.94 -10.01 6.03
CA GLU A 39 9.90 -11.12 5.94
C GLU A 39 9.82 -11.86 4.60
N SER A 40 8.61 -12.19 4.12
CA SER A 40 8.43 -13.01 2.90
C SER A 40 8.58 -12.22 1.60
N LYS A 41 8.00 -11.02 1.50
CA LYS A 41 7.96 -10.22 0.24
C LYS A 41 9.13 -9.25 0.13
N LYS A 42 9.61 -8.71 1.24
CA LYS A 42 10.75 -7.76 1.22
C LYS A 42 12.09 -8.41 1.55
N GLY A 43 12.09 -9.65 2.04
CA GLY A 43 13.31 -10.45 2.24
C GLY A 43 14.18 -9.97 3.40
N TYR A 44 13.61 -9.25 4.37
CA TYR A 44 14.35 -8.77 5.53
C TYR A 44 14.17 -9.71 6.72
N LYS A 45 15.22 -9.87 7.53
CA LYS A 45 15.11 -10.64 8.77
C LYS A 45 14.63 -9.72 9.90
N VAL A 46 13.43 -9.96 10.41
CA VAL A 46 12.93 -9.18 11.55
C VAL A 46 13.52 -9.76 12.84
N HIS A 47 14.33 -8.96 13.53
CA HIS A 47 14.99 -9.41 14.77
C HIS A 47 14.09 -9.25 16.00
N ALA A 48 13.21 -8.26 15.97
CA ALA A 48 12.20 -8.01 16.98
C ALA A 48 11.13 -7.08 16.38
N HIS A 49 9.91 -7.18 16.87
CA HIS A 49 8.87 -6.20 16.58
C HIS A 49 8.06 -5.87 17.83
N ARG A 50 7.50 -4.65 17.89
CA ARG A 50 6.67 -4.17 19.00
C ARG A 50 5.55 -3.29 18.45
N CYS A 51 4.32 -3.52 18.90
CA CYS A 51 3.22 -2.58 18.68
C CYS A 51 3.51 -1.31 19.47
N ALA A 52 3.43 -0.16 18.80
CA ALA A 52 3.82 1.12 19.37
C ALA A 52 2.92 2.25 18.88
N VAL A 53 2.94 3.34 19.66
CA VAL A 53 2.22 4.59 19.40
C VAL A 53 3.23 5.68 19.11
N LEU A 54 3.01 6.39 18.00
CA LEU A 54 3.71 7.62 17.64
C LEU A 54 2.79 8.81 17.92
N ARG A 55 3.06 9.56 18.99
CA ARG A 55 2.26 10.72 19.42
C ARG A 55 2.72 12.01 18.73
N GLY A 56 1.81 12.95 18.53
CA GLY A 56 2.10 14.22 17.82
C GLY A 56 2.26 14.02 16.31
N TRP A 57 1.70 12.93 15.78
CA TRP A 57 1.70 12.59 14.37
C TRP A 57 0.32 12.11 13.99
N ARG A 58 -0.09 12.45 12.77
CA ARG A 58 -1.37 12.07 12.20
C ARG A 58 -1.18 11.22 10.96
N LEU A 59 -2.01 10.18 10.85
CA LEU A 59 -2.18 9.43 9.61
C LEU A 59 -3.00 10.28 8.64
N THR A 60 -2.40 10.64 7.51
CA THR A 60 -3.03 11.45 6.46
C THR A 60 -3.09 10.67 5.16
N PHE A 61 -4.07 10.98 4.32
CA PHE A 61 -4.21 10.38 2.99
C PHE A 61 -3.95 11.44 1.91
N ASN A 62 -2.69 11.86 1.77
CA ASN A 62 -2.27 12.94 0.86
C ASN A 62 -1.27 12.50 -0.23
N LEU A 63 -0.89 11.22 -0.28
CA LEU A 63 -0.01 10.72 -1.35
C LEU A 63 -0.85 10.35 -2.56
N HIS A 64 -0.98 11.28 -3.52
CA HIS A 64 -1.87 11.06 -4.66
C HIS A 64 -1.46 9.85 -5.51
N GLY A 65 -2.40 8.94 -5.73
CA GLY A 65 -2.29 7.82 -6.65
C GLY A 65 -3.17 8.02 -7.89
N PRO A 66 -3.53 6.95 -8.61
CA PRO A 66 -4.44 7.02 -9.74
C PRO A 66 -5.81 7.57 -9.32
N ASP A 67 -6.22 8.69 -9.94
CA ASP A 67 -7.54 9.32 -9.72
C ASP A 67 -8.69 8.31 -9.86
N ARG A 68 -9.73 8.43 -9.03
CA ARG A 68 -10.92 7.56 -9.02
C ARG A 68 -10.70 6.08 -8.68
N VAL A 69 -9.46 5.67 -8.37
CA VAL A 69 -9.13 4.28 -8.00
C VAL A 69 -8.47 4.24 -6.63
N GLU A 70 -7.25 4.76 -6.56
CA GLU A 70 -6.44 4.83 -5.34
C GLU A 70 -5.99 6.27 -5.20
N GLU A 71 -6.98 7.16 -5.02
CA GLU A 71 -6.77 8.61 -5.10
C GLU A 71 -5.71 9.09 -4.14
N SER A 72 -5.53 8.38 -3.03
CA SER A 72 -4.49 8.67 -2.07
C SER A 72 -4.03 7.43 -1.29
N PHE A 73 -2.75 7.45 -0.93
CA PHE A 73 -2.12 6.51 -0.01
C PHE A 73 -1.77 7.19 1.32
N ALA A 74 -1.57 6.36 2.34
CA ALA A 74 -1.29 6.82 3.69
C ALA A 74 0.10 7.45 3.79
N ASN A 75 0.19 8.49 4.60
CA ASN A 75 1.40 9.21 4.97
C ASN A 75 1.34 9.53 6.45
N ALA A 76 2.51 9.69 7.07
CA ALA A 76 2.61 10.21 8.43
C ALA A 76 3.04 11.67 8.37
N GLN A 77 2.26 12.57 8.95
CA GLN A 77 2.61 13.98 9.07
C GLN A 77 2.71 14.37 10.55
N PRO A 78 3.65 15.25 10.93
CA PRO A 78 3.62 15.88 12.24
C PRO A 78 2.28 16.58 12.46
N SER A 79 1.75 16.53 13.68
CA SER A 79 0.53 17.22 14.06
C SER A 79 0.77 18.10 15.29
N GLU A 80 0.13 19.27 15.30
CA GLU A 80 0.08 20.16 16.45
C GLU A 80 -0.99 19.73 17.46
N ASP A 81 -1.92 18.86 17.06
CA ASP A 81 -2.94 18.31 17.96
C ASP A 81 -2.31 17.24 18.86
N PRO A 82 -2.28 17.43 20.19
CA PRO A 82 -1.73 16.45 21.12
C PRO A 82 -2.55 15.15 21.19
N ALA A 83 -3.79 15.14 20.69
CA ALA A 83 -4.62 13.94 20.57
C ALA A 83 -4.27 13.08 19.34
N ASP A 84 -3.54 13.63 18.37
CA ASP A 84 -3.15 12.89 17.18
C ASP A 84 -2.03 11.90 17.50
N GLU A 85 -2.33 10.64 17.21
CA GLU A 85 -1.40 9.53 17.36
C GLU A 85 -1.58 8.49 16.25
N ILE A 86 -0.45 7.91 15.81
CA ILE A 86 -0.43 6.81 14.85
C ILE A 86 -0.04 5.54 15.60
N HIS A 87 -0.89 4.52 15.54
CA HIS A 87 -0.52 3.19 16.02
C HIS A 87 0.08 2.39 14.86
N GLY A 88 1.14 1.67 15.15
CA GLY A 88 1.88 0.91 14.17
C GLY A 88 2.82 -0.10 14.83
N VAL A 89 3.75 -0.62 14.04
CA VAL A 89 4.71 -1.63 14.47
C VAL A 89 6.11 -1.09 14.32
N ALA A 90 6.86 -1.03 15.42
CA ALA A 90 8.30 -0.83 15.40
C ALA A 90 8.96 -2.16 15.06
N ILE A 91 9.77 -2.20 14.01
CA ILE A 91 10.46 -3.39 13.50
C ILE A 91 11.97 -3.16 13.61
N LYS A 92 12.67 -4.10 14.25
CA LYS A 92 14.12 -4.08 14.40
C LYS A 92 14.77 -4.79 13.22
N LEU A 93 15.54 -4.03 12.44
CA LEU A 93 16.23 -4.48 11.25
C LEU A 93 17.75 -4.33 11.43
N THR A 94 18.53 -5.09 10.67
CA THR A 94 19.97 -4.83 10.53
C THR A 94 20.18 -3.51 9.80
N VAL A 95 21.35 -2.89 9.99
CA VAL A 95 21.71 -1.68 9.21
C VAL A 95 21.69 -1.97 7.70
N GLU A 96 22.12 -3.16 7.27
CA GLU A 96 22.12 -3.55 5.86
C GLU A 96 20.70 -3.61 5.28
N ASP A 97 19.76 -4.23 6.01
CA ASP A 97 18.36 -4.33 5.56
C ASP A 97 17.65 -2.97 5.61
N ALA A 98 18.00 -2.12 6.58
CA ALA A 98 17.51 -0.75 6.62
C ALA A 98 18.00 0.08 5.43
N LEU A 99 19.24 -0.13 4.96
CA LEU A 99 19.73 0.52 3.73
C LEU A 99 18.98 0.04 2.47
N LYS A 100 18.59 -1.24 2.43
CA LYS A 100 17.72 -1.76 1.34
C LYS A 100 16.34 -1.12 1.40
N LEU A 101 15.77 -0.96 2.60
CA LEU A 101 14.49 -0.29 2.80
C LEU A 101 14.59 1.19 2.38
N ASP A 102 15.66 1.89 2.76
CA ASP A 102 15.93 3.26 2.31
C ASP A 102 16.01 3.36 0.78
N ALA A 103 16.59 2.35 0.12
CA ALA A 103 16.66 2.29 -1.33
C ALA A 103 15.29 2.07 -2.01
N GLN A 104 14.35 1.39 -1.35
CA GLN A 104 12.97 1.23 -1.80
C GLN A 104 12.13 2.50 -1.54
N GLU A 105 12.36 3.15 -0.41
CA GLU A 105 11.60 4.31 0.07
C GLU A 105 12.27 5.65 -0.32
N ARG A 106 13.11 5.69 -1.36
CA ARG A 106 13.86 6.89 -1.81
C ARG A 106 13.00 8.14 -2.04
N ALA A 107 11.71 7.94 -2.29
CA ALA A 107 10.74 9.02 -2.49
C ALA A 107 10.26 9.68 -1.17
N TYR A 108 10.66 9.14 -0.02
CA TYR A 108 10.28 9.59 1.32
C TYR A 108 11.48 10.16 2.07
N ARG A 109 11.21 11.10 2.97
CA ARG A 109 12.16 11.59 3.96
C ARG A 109 12.15 10.64 5.16
N ARG A 110 13.34 10.21 5.57
CA ARG A 110 13.52 9.46 6.82
C ARG A 110 13.57 10.42 8.00
N VAL A 111 12.62 10.32 8.92
CA VAL A 111 12.52 11.17 10.10
C VAL A 111 12.75 10.33 11.36
N ALA A 112 13.67 10.76 12.22
CA ALA A 112 13.88 10.13 13.52
C ALA A 112 12.73 10.50 14.47
N VAL A 113 12.16 9.51 15.13
CA VAL A 113 11.02 9.63 16.04
C VAL A 113 11.21 8.74 17.26
N VAL A 114 10.53 9.09 18.34
CA VAL A 114 10.41 8.21 19.52
C VAL A 114 9.00 7.66 19.54
N VAL A 115 8.88 6.34 19.53
CA VAL A 115 7.60 5.63 19.64
C VAL A 115 7.50 4.94 20.98
N ARG A 116 6.30 4.92 21.55
CA ARG A 116 6.02 4.25 22.82
C ARG A 116 5.36 2.91 22.55
N ALA A 117 6.06 1.82 22.82
CA ALA A 117 5.51 0.47 22.75
C ALA A 117 4.36 0.31 23.75
N TYR A 118 3.44 -0.63 23.47
CA TYR A 118 2.28 -0.89 24.34
C TYR A 118 2.67 -1.40 25.72
N ASP A 119 3.85 -2.03 25.85
CA ASP A 119 4.44 -2.43 27.13
C ASP A 119 5.03 -1.25 27.93
N GLY A 120 4.97 -0.03 27.37
CA GLY A 120 5.47 1.20 27.98
C GLY A 120 6.90 1.57 27.59
N THR A 121 7.63 0.71 26.87
CA THR A 121 9.00 0.96 26.43
C THR A 121 9.07 2.07 25.39
N GLU A 122 9.98 3.02 25.55
CA GLU A 122 10.29 3.99 24.51
C GLU A 122 11.35 3.44 23.54
N ILE A 123 11.10 3.60 22.24
CA ILE A 123 11.94 3.08 21.17
C ILE A 123 12.28 4.22 20.22
N GLU A 124 13.58 4.50 20.07
CA GLU A 124 14.09 5.37 19.00
C GLU A 124 13.97 4.64 17.66
N ALA A 125 13.19 5.19 16.74
CA ALA A 125 12.91 4.60 15.45
C ALA A 125 12.94 5.65 14.33
N HIS A 126 12.84 5.17 13.10
CA HIS A 126 12.64 6.02 11.93
C HIS A 126 11.29 5.78 11.28
N VAL A 127 10.62 6.86 10.89
CA VAL A 127 9.40 6.84 10.08
C VAL A 127 9.70 7.44 8.70
N TYR A 128 9.08 6.86 7.67
CA TYR A 128 9.13 7.41 6.31
C TYR A 128 7.94 8.35 6.13
N SER A 129 8.23 9.61 5.89
CA SER A 129 7.23 10.67 5.69
C SER A 129 7.57 11.45 4.43
N LYS A 130 6.55 11.92 3.71
CA LYS A 130 6.75 12.73 2.52
C LYS A 130 5.98 14.04 2.66
N GLU A 131 6.69 15.16 2.62
CA GLU A 131 6.03 16.47 2.54
C GLU A 131 5.23 16.56 1.23
N GLN A 132 3.97 16.93 1.34
CA GLN A 132 3.11 17.20 0.18
C GLN A 132 2.88 18.70 0.10
N PRO A 133 2.92 19.27 -1.11
CA PRO A 133 2.76 20.69 -1.26
C PRO A 133 1.28 21.08 -1.03
N PRO A 134 1.00 22.31 -0.55
CA PRO A 134 -0.34 22.71 -0.08
C PRO A 134 -1.45 22.57 -1.12
N GLU A 135 -1.13 22.65 -2.40
CA GLU A 135 -2.06 22.50 -3.53
C GLU A 135 -2.57 21.06 -3.72
N LYS A 136 -2.04 20.09 -2.97
CA LYS A 136 -2.49 18.70 -2.98
C LYS A 136 -3.20 18.36 -1.67
N PRO A 137 -4.51 18.67 -1.57
CA PRO A 137 -5.27 18.34 -0.37
C PRO A 137 -5.35 16.81 -0.18
N GLU A 138 -5.64 16.41 1.06
CA GLU A 138 -6.01 15.04 1.37
C GLU A 138 -7.22 14.61 0.53
N ARG A 139 -7.21 13.34 0.12
CA ARG A 139 -8.32 12.70 -0.58
C ARG A 139 -8.70 11.43 0.14
N PRO A 140 -9.90 10.88 -0.08
CA PRO A 140 -10.23 9.55 0.42
C PRO A 140 -9.27 8.50 -0.17
N CYS A 141 -8.97 7.45 0.60
CA CYS A 141 -8.26 6.29 0.08
C CYS A 141 -9.23 5.27 -0.55
N SER A 142 -8.71 4.27 -1.26
CA SER A 142 -9.53 3.18 -1.80
C SER A 142 -10.01 2.24 -0.67
N ALA A 143 -11.20 1.64 -0.83
CA ALA A 143 -11.68 0.63 0.11
C ALA A 143 -10.73 -0.57 0.22
N ARG A 144 -10.14 -0.97 -0.92
CA ARG A 144 -9.08 -1.98 -1.00
C ARG A 144 -7.90 -1.62 -0.10
N TYR A 145 -7.36 -0.41 -0.27
CA TYR A 145 -6.19 0.05 0.47
C TYR A 145 -6.48 0.20 1.96
N LEU A 146 -7.66 0.72 2.31
CA LEU A 146 -8.09 0.76 3.71
C LEU A 146 -8.15 -0.64 4.31
N ASN A 147 -8.68 -1.63 3.58
CA ASN A 147 -8.72 -3.01 4.04
C ASN A 147 -7.31 -3.59 4.26
N VAL A 148 -6.32 -3.24 3.43
CA VAL A 148 -4.90 -3.60 3.67
C VAL A 148 -4.39 -3.02 4.98
N LEU A 149 -4.67 -1.75 5.26
CA LEU A 149 -4.28 -1.09 6.51
C LEU A 149 -4.94 -1.73 7.73
N VAL A 150 -6.26 -1.91 7.67
CA VAL A 150 -7.06 -2.51 8.76
C VAL A 150 -6.64 -3.96 9.01
N SER A 151 -6.45 -4.76 7.95
CA SER A 151 -6.02 -6.16 8.06
C SER A 151 -4.60 -6.26 8.62
N GLY A 152 -3.69 -5.37 8.19
CA GLY A 152 -2.34 -5.27 8.75
C GLY A 152 -2.37 -4.90 10.24
N ALA A 153 -3.18 -3.91 10.62
CA ALA A 153 -3.34 -3.47 12.00
C ALA A 153 -3.91 -4.57 12.91
N ARG A 154 -4.94 -5.29 12.44
CA ARG A 154 -5.52 -6.45 13.13
C ARG A 154 -4.51 -7.59 13.30
N SER A 155 -3.80 -7.93 12.23
CA SER A 155 -2.82 -9.03 12.24
C SER A 155 -1.64 -8.72 13.16
N ALA A 156 -1.23 -7.46 13.24
CA ALA A 156 -0.21 -7.01 14.17
C ALA A 156 -0.66 -7.00 15.63
N GLY A 157 -1.97 -7.09 15.90
CA GLY A 157 -2.52 -6.94 17.26
C GLY A 157 -2.44 -5.51 17.78
N LEU A 158 -2.68 -4.51 16.91
CA LEU A 158 -2.82 -3.12 17.35
C LEU A 158 -4.09 -2.94 18.21
N ASP A 159 -4.11 -1.83 18.96
CA ASP A 159 -5.24 -1.46 19.81
C ASP A 159 -6.58 -1.51 19.07
N GLY A 160 -7.57 -2.17 19.68
CA GLY A 160 -8.87 -2.40 19.05
C GLY A 160 -9.63 -1.11 18.73
N ALA A 161 -9.59 -0.13 19.64
CA ALA A 161 -10.24 1.15 19.41
C ALA A 161 -9.58 1.94 18.29
N TYR A 162 -8.25 1.87 18.15
CA TYR A 162 -7.54 2.43 17.00
C TYR A 162 -7.95 1.76 15.69
N VAL A 163 -7.99 0.42 15.65
CA VAL A 163 -8.40 -0.35 14.47
C VAL A 163 -9.82 0.01 14.03
N GLU A 164 -10.75 0.17 14.98
CA GLU A 164 -12.12 0.59 14.70
C GLU A 164 -12.21 2.01 14.15
N ARG A 165 -11.42 2.95 14.69
CA ARG A 165 -11.33 4.31 14.14
C ARG A 165 -10.77 4.29 12.72
N LEU A 166 -9.69 3.53 12.49
CA LEU A 166 -9.09 3.36 11.17
C LEU A 166 -10.11 2.79 10.18
N ALA A 167 -10.85 1.75 10.54
CA ALA A 167 -11.85 1.12 9.68
C ALA A 167 -13.02 2.03 9.30
N LYS A 168 -13.26 3.12 10.05
CA LYS A 168 -14.29 4.13 9.74
C LYS A 168 -13.79 5.26 8.84
N THR A 169 -12.54 5.21 8.40
CA THR A 169 -11.97 6.20 7.47
C THR A 169 -12.83 6.22 6.19
N PRO A 170 -13.32 7.40 5.76
CA PRO A 170 -14.04 7.51 4.50
C PRO A 170 -13.19 7.06 3.31
N THR A 171 -13.77 6.22 2.47
CA THR A 171 -13.14 5.75 1.24
C THR A 171 -13.72 6.47 0.02
N TYR A 172 -13.01 6.40 -1.09
CA TYR A 172 -13.51 6.92 -2.36
C TYR A 172 -14.87 6.28 -2.72
N ALA A 173 -15.78 7.11 -3.20
CA ALA A 173 -17.04 6.71 -3.79
C ALA A 173 -17.21 7.44 -5.13
N PRO A 174 -17.69 6.77 -6.19
CA PRO A 174 -17.92 7.41 -7.48
C PRO A 174 -18.90 8.58 -7.37
N SER A 175 -18.59 9.67 -8.07
CA SER A 175 -19.50 10.82 -8.17
C SER A 175 -20.73 10.48 -9.03
N ALA A 176 -21.82 11.24 -8.88
CA ALA A 176 -22.99 11.10 -9.75
C ALA A 176 -22.63 11.24 -11.24
N ALA A 177 -21.74 12.18 -11.59
CA ALA A 177 -21.26 12.34 -12.96
C ALA A 177 -20.48 11.10 -13.46
N THR A 178 -19.70 10.47 -12.58
CA THR A 178 -19.01 9.22 -12.88
C THR A 178 -20.00 8.09 -13.15
N LEU A 179 -21.03 7.95 -12.30
CA LEU A 179 -22.07 6.94 -12.46
C LEU A 179 -22.88 7.14 -13.76
N GLU A 180 -23.17 8.39 -14.14
CA GLU A 180 -23.81 8.71 -15.41
C GLU A 180 -22.95 8.31 -16.62
N LEU A 181 -21.63 8.50 -16.54
CA LEU A 181 -20.70 8.02 -17.57
C LEU A 181 -20.70 6.49 -17.67
N ARG A 182 -20.69 5.78 -16.54
CA ARG A 182 -20.83 4.31 -16.52
C ARG A 182 -22.15 3.88 -17.19
N ALA A 183 -23.26 4.56 -16.88
CA ALA A 183 -24.56 4.27 -17.47
C ALA A 183 -24.64 4.61 -18.96
N ALA A 184 -23.99 5.68 -19.40
CA ALA A 184 -23.86 6.03 -20.82
C ALA A 184 -23.08 4.96 -21.57
N LEU A 185 -21.92 4.54 -21.05
CA LEU A 185 -21.09 3.48 -21.63
C LEU A 185 -21.90 2.19 -21.86
N ARG A 186 -22.70 1.77 -20.86
CA ARG A 186 -23.57 0.58 -20.96
C ARG A 186 -24.64 0.68 -22.05
N ARG A 187 -25.02 1.89 -22.48
CA ARG A 187 -26.04 2.11 -23.53
C ARG A 187 -25.47 2.08 -24.95
N VAL A 188 -24.26 2.61 -25.13
CA VAL A 188 -23.59 2.65 -26.45
C VAL A 188 -22.78 1.39 -26.77
N ALA A 189 -22.41 0.62 -25.76
CA ALA A 189 -21.78 -0.69 -25.93
C ALA A 189 -22.82 -1.75 -26.33
N PRO A 190 -22.71 -2.41 -27.51
CA PRO A 190 -23.55 -3.57 -27.81
C PRO A 190 -23.30 -4.69 -26.77
N ARG A 191 -24.28 -5.57 -26.54
CA ARG A 191 -24.21 -6.64 -25.52
C ARG A 191 -22.95 -7.52 -25.62
N SER A 192 -22.35 -7.62 -26.80
CA SER A 192 -21.11 -8.35 -27.11
C SER A 192 -19.81 -7.55 -26.86
N LEU A 193 -19.90 -6.36 -26.24
CA LEU A 193 -18.77 -5.43 -26.10
C LEU A 193 -18.77 -4.80 -24.71
N GLN A 194 -18.36 -5.55 -23.68
CA GLN A 194 -18.01 -5.02 -22.36
C GLN A 194 -16.55 -5.45 -22.13
N VAL A 195 -15.50 -4.63 -22.00
CA VAL A 195 -15.28 -3.29 -21.41
C VAL A 195 -14.08 -2.62 -22.13
N VAL A 196 -13.86 -1.33 -21.91
CA VAL A 196 -13.01 -0.45 -22.74
C VAL A 196 -11.81 0.20 -22.01
N PHE A 197 -10.75 0.52 -22.77
CA PHE A 197 -9.39 0.94 -22.34
C PHE A 197 -9.12 2.44 -22.32
N GLY A 198 -8.05 2.79 -21.59
CA GLY A 198 -7.07 3.78 -22.03
C GLY A 198 -5.62 3.24 -21.95
N GLY A 199 -4.84 3.39 -23.02
CA GLY A 199 -3.37 3.23 -23.00
C GLY A 199 -2.82 1.83 -23.32
N THR A 200 -1.77 1.40 -22.60
CA THR A 200 -0.89 0.24 -22.89
C THR A 200 -1.42 -1.13 -22.45
N HIS A 201 -2.66 -1.23 -21.97
CA HIS A 201 -3.24 -2.46 -21.42
C HIS A 201 -4.31 -3.05 -22.37
N LEU A 202 -4.55 -4.37 -22.35
CA LEU A 202 -5.64 -5.03 -23.11
C LEU A 202 -6.82 -5.39 -22.19
N GLY A 203 -8.01 -5.53 -22.79
CA GLY A 203 -9.30 -5.93 -22.20
C GLY A 203 -9.30 -6.64 -20.86
N ARG A 204 -9.04 -7.92 -21.04
CA ARG A 204 -8.98 -8.95 -20.04
C ARG A 204 -7.84 -8.72 -19.04
N ASP A 205 -6.76 -8.04 -19.46
CA ASP A 205 -5.58 -7.84 -18.64
C ASP A 205 -5.87 -6.87 -17.49
N ILE A 206 -6.72 -5.84 -17.69
CA ILE A 206 -7.13 -4.93 -16.60
C ILE A 206 -8.03 -5.67 -15.61
N THR A 207 -9.14 -6.27 -16.05
CA THR A 207 -10.03 -6.99 -15.11
C THR A 207 -9.24 -8.00 -14.29
N THR A 208 -8.41 -8.81 -14.96
CA THR A 208 -7.61 -9.85 -14.31
C THR A 208 -6.58 -9.26 -13.36
N ARG A 209 -5.79 -8.29 -13.81
CA ARG A 209 -4.74 -7.65 -13.01
C ARG A 209 -5.32 -6.92 -11.80
N MET A 210 -6.47 -6.25 -11.97
CA MET A 210 -7.10 -5.47 -10.91
C MET A 210 -7.88 -6.35 -9.93
N SER A 211 -8.55 -7.41 -10.38
CA SER A 211 -9.09 -8.47 -9.52
C SER A 211 -7.99 -9.15 -8.70
N ARG A 212 -6.87 -9.51 -9.34
CA ARG A 212 -5.69 -10.04 -8.63
C ARG A 212 -5.15 -9.05 -7.62
N GLN A 213 -5.08 -7.76 -7.97
CA GLN A 213 -4.67 -6.71 -7.05
C GLN A 213 -5.64 -6.57 -5.86
N TRP A 214 -6.95 -6.65 -6.09
CA TRP A 214 -7.97 -6.70 -5.04
C TRP A 214 -7.71 -7.83 -4.06
N ARG A 215 -7.44 -9.03 -4.61
CA ARG A 215 -7.14 -10.25 -3.85
C ARG A 215 -5.72 -10.31 -3.28
N GLY A 216 -4.88 -9.29 -3.50
CA GLY A 216 -3.49 -9.26 -3.02
C GLY A 216 -2.58 -10.30 -3.67
N LEU A 217 -2.95 -10.84 -4.83
CA LEU A 217 -2.19 -11.86 -5.54
C LEU A 217 -1.03 -11.23 -6.33
N SER A 218 0.11 -11.90 -6.34
CA SER A 218 1.29 -11.48 -7.10
C SER A 218 1.01 -11.45 -8.60
N LEU A 219 1.43 -10.38 -9.27
CA LEU A 219 1.34 -10.27 -10.73
C LEU A 219 2.51 -11.00 -11.41
N ASP A 220 3.66 -11.09 -10.77
CA ASP A 220 4.90 -11.52 -11.43
C ASP A 220 4.98 -13.03 -11.69
N GLU A 221 4.22 -13.84 -10.93
CA GLU A 221 4.29 -15.31 -11.00
C GLU A 221 3.17 -15.93 -11.86
N ASN A 222 2.14 -15.16 -12.23
CA ASN A 222 0.97 -15.68 -12.97
C ASN A 222 0.34 -14.64 -13.95
N ASP A 223 1.03 -13.56 -14.31
CA ASP A 223 0.61 -12.69 -15.41
C ASP A 223 0.95 -13.35 -16.75
N ASP A 224 0.03 -14.17 -17.24
CA ASP A 224 0.10 -14.81 -18.55
C ASP A 224 -0.19 -13.85 -19.71
N ARG A 225 -0.29 -12.53 -19.43
CA ARG A 225 -0.69 -11.49 -20.40
C ARG A 225 -2.06 -11.80 -21.02
N GLY A 226 -2.95 -12.36 -20.20
CA GLY A 226 -4.36 -12.56 -20.49
C GLY A 226 -4.73 -13.93 -21.08
N ARG A 227 -4.00 -15.01 -20.81
CA ARG A 227 -4.44 -16.35 -21.23
C ARG A 227 -5.52 -16.91 -20.28
N PRO A 228 -6.52 -17.68 -20.78
CA PRO A 228 -7.54 -18.31 -19.92
C PRO A 228 -6.94 -19.27 -18.86
N PRO A 229 -7.66 -19.58 -17.75
CA PRO A 229 -9.08 -19.33 -17.47
C PRO A 229 -9.31 -18.35 -16.29
N TYR A 230 -9.96 -17.20 -16.54
CA TYR A 230 -10.31 -16.25 -15.46
C TYR A 230 -11.73 -15.69 -15.61
N ARG A 231 -12.38 -15.45 -14.46
CA ARG A 231 -13.78 -14.99 -14.37
C ARG A 231 -13.96 -13.57 -14.88
N THR A 232 -15.07 -13.35 -15.59
CA THR A 232 -15.53 -12.04 -16.06
C THR A 232 -16.00 -11.15 -14.89
N PRO A 233 -16.04 -9.80 -15.01
CA PRO A 233 -16.54 -8.94 -13.94
C PRO A 233 -17.95 -9.26 -13.46
N ARG A 234 -18.82 -9.68 -14.39
CA ARG A 234 -20.18 -10.14 -14.06
C ARG A 234 -20.21 -11.50 -13.33
N ALA A 235 -19.15 -12.29 -13.45
CA ALA A 235 -18.97 -13.54 -12.72
C ALA A 235 -18.18 -13.34 -11.40
N MET A 236 -17.84 -12.09 -11.03
CA MET A 236 -17.31 -11.77 -9.71
C MET A 236 -18.43 -11.91 -8.67
N ASP A 237 -18.15 -12.64 -7.61
CA ASP A 237 -19.07 -12.97 -6.51
C ASP A 237 -18.94 -12.00 -5.33
N ASP A 238 -18.15 -10.93 -5.47
CA ASP A 238 -17.91 -9.86 -4.49
C ASP A 238 -18.18 -8.49 -5.12
N ASP A 239 -19.25 -7.81 -4.67
CA ASP A 239 -19.63 -6.47 -5.13
C ASP A 239 -18.52 -5.43 -4.93
N ALA A 240 -17.70 -5.57 -3.89
CA ALA A 240 -16.60 -4.64 -3.61
C ALA A 240 -15.41 -4.86 -4.55
N GLU A 241 -15.17 -6.11 -4.96
CA GLU A 241 -14.24 -6.45 -6.04
C GLU A 241 -14.73 -5.86 -7.37
N GLU A 242 -16.01 -6.03 -7.68
CA GLU A 242 -16.62 -5.46 -8.89
C GLU A 242 -16.45 -3.94 -8.94
N GLU A 243 -16.77 -3.26 -7.84
CA GLU A 243 -16.63 -1.81 -7.74
C GLU A 243 -15.17 -1.36 -7.91
N PHE A 244 -14.20 -2.06 -7.33
CA PHE A 244 -12.78 -1.74 -7.53
C PHE A 244 -12.33 -1.87 -8.99
N VAL A 245 -12.83 -2.87 -9.71
CA VAL A 245 -12.56 -3.01 -11.15
C VAL A 245 -13.23 -1.87 -11.95
N TRP A 246 -14.46 -1.48 -11.60
CA TRP A 246 -15.14 -0.35 -12.24
C TRP A 246 -14.44 0.99 -12.00
N GLN A 247 -13.85 1.20 -10.83
CA GLN A 247 -13.06 2.39 -10.53
C GLN A 247 -11.90 2.59 -11.53
N TRP A 248 -11.24 1.51 -11.95
CA TRP A 248 -10.23 1.60 -13.00
C TRP A 248 -10.82 1.99 -14.35
N CYS A 249 -12.03 1.52 -14.68
CA CYS A 249 -12.75 2.00 -15.87
C CYS A 249 -13.03 3.51 -15.78
N ASP A 250 -13.48 4.01 -14.62
CA ASP A 250 -13.73 5.43 -14.39
C ASP A 250 -12.48 6.28 -14.54
N HIS A 251 -11.32 5.78 -14.09
CA HIS A 251 -10.03 6.44 -14.28
C HIS A 251 -9.76 6.76 -15.76
N TYR A 252 -9.99 5.76 -16.63
CA TYR A 252 -9.77 5.91 -18.06
C TYR A 252 -10.88 6.72 -18.74
N LEU A 253 -12.15 6.48 -18.41
CA LEU A 253 -13.28 7.27 -18.90
C LEU A 253 -13.09 8.75 -18.59
N GLY A 254 -12.66 9.09 -17.38
CA GLY A 254 -12.43 10.47 -16.98
C GLY A 254 -11.22 11.13 -17.64
N LYS A 255 -10.27 10.36 -18.20
CA LYS A 255 -9.12 10.88 -18.96
C LYS A 255 -9.41 11.02 -20.44
N ALA A 256 -10.10 10.06 -21.04
CA ALA A 256 -10.25 9.93 -22.48
C ALA A 256 -11.67 10.31 -22.99
N GLY A 257 -12.66 10.43 -22.10
CA GLY A 257 -14.06 10.59 -22.48
C GLY A 257 -14.64 9.32 -23.13
N LEU A 258 -15.93 9.34 -23.47
CA LEU A 258 -16.59 8.18 -24.09
C LEU A 258 -16.01 7.85 -25.48
N ASP A 259 -15.58 8.86 -26.23
CA ASP A 259 -15.08 8.69 -27.61
C ASP A 259 -13.61 8.25 -27.67
N GLY A 260 -12.81 8.55 -26.65
CA GLY A 260 -11.40 8.16 -26.57
C GLY A 260 -11.19 6.75 -26.01
N VAL A 261 -12.29 6.07 -25.70
CA VAL A 261 -12.36 4.78 -25.05
C VAL A 261 -12.57 3.77 -26.18
N VAL A 262 -11.46 3.14 -26.63
CA VAL A 262 -11.40 2.25 -27.80
C VAL A 262 -11.56 0.79 -27.36
N ALA A 263 -12.69 0.19 -27.73
CA ALA A 263 -13.14 -1.10 -27.24
C ALA A 263 -12.80 -2.23 -28.21
N TYR A 264 -11.99 -3.21 -27.78
CA TYR A 264 -11.82 -4.45 -28.52
C TYR A 264 -11.60 -5.62 -27.58
N LEU A 265 -12.59 -6.53 -27.53
CA LEU A 265 -12.41 -7.91 -27.11
C LEU A 265 -13.46 -8.80 -27.79
N SER A 266 -13.28 -9.13 -29.07
CA SER A 266 -14.02 -10.23 -29.69
C SER A 266 -13.81 -11.54 -28.93
N GLU A 267 -12.58 -11.77 -28.44
CA GLU A 267 -12.19 -12.96 -27.66
C GLU A 267 -12.96 -13.11 -26.33
N TYR A 268 -13.35 -12.01 -25.69
CA TYR A 268 -14.11 -12.02 -24.43
C TYR A 268 -15.59 -12.33 -24.65
N ALA A 269 -16.19 -11.76 -25.71
CA ALA A 269 -17.55 -12.10 -26.10
C ALA A 269 -17.64 -13.59 -26.44
N GLU A 270 -16.68 -14.09 -27.22
CA GLU A 270 -16.57 -15.50 -27.56
C GLU A 270 -16.35 -16.40 -26.34
N GLN A 271 -15.65 -15.94 -25.30
CA GLN A 271 -15.46 -16.71 -24.06
C GLN A 271 -16.71 -16.71 -23.18
N ALA A 272 -17.37 -15.56 -22.99
CA ALA A 272 -18.61 -15.47 -22.23
C ALA A 272 -19.72 -16.33 -22.85
N GLU A 273 -19.86 -16.31 -24.19
CA GLU A 273 -20.77 -17.20 -24.91
C GLU A 273 -20.45 -18.68 -24.69
N ARG A 274 -19.17 -19.05 -24.60
CA ARG A 274 -18.76 -20.44 -24.30
C ARG A 274 -19.02 -20.83 -22.85
N GLU A 275 -18.86 -19.92 -21.90
CA GLU A 275 -19.14 -20.14 -20.46
C GLU A 275 -20.65 -20.28 -20.22
N GLU A 276 -21.48 -19.38 -20.77
CA GLU A 276 -22.94 -19.49 -20.71
C GLU A 276 -23.43 -20.80 -21.37
N ALA A 277 -22.88 -21.16 -22.54
CA ALA A 277 -23.21 -22.43 -23.20
C ALA A 277 -22.76 -23.68 -22.42
N ALA A 278 -21.71 -23.57 -21.60
CA ALA A 278 -21.24 -24.65 -20.74
C ALA A 278 -22.09 -24.80 -19.46
N GLU A 279 -22.64 -23.70 -18.93
CA GLU A 279 -23.59 -23.72 -17.81
C GLU A 279 -24.97 -24.25 -18.23
N ASP A 280 -25.47 -23.86 -19.41
CA ASP A 280 -26.75 -24.33 -19.95
C ASP A 280 -26.71 -25.78 -20.47
N GLY A 281 -25.53 -26.30 -20.82
CA GLY A 281 -25.32 -27.67 -21.27
C GLY A 281 -25.08 -28.69 -20.15
N GLY A 282 -25.06 -28.24 -18.89
CA GLY A 282 -24.75 -29.02 -17.70
C GLY A 282 -25.94 -29.41 -16.82
N ALA A 283 -27.17 -29.36 -17.34
CA ALA A 283 -28.39 -29.81 -16.68
C ALA A 283 -28.92 -31.15 -17.23
#